data_AF-A0A846HPB4-F1
#
_entry.id   AF-A0A846HPB4-F1
#
_cell.length_a   1.000
_cell.length_b   1.000
_cell.length_c   1.000
_cell.angle_alpha   90.00
_cell.angle_beta   90.00
_cell.angle_gamma   90.00
#
_symmetry.space_group_name_H-M   'P 1'
#
loop_
_entity.id
_entity.type
_entity.pdbx_description
1 polymer ?
#
loop_
_entity_poly.entity_id
_entity_poly.type
_entity_poly.pdbx_seq_one_letter_code
_entity_poly.pdbx_strand_id
1 'polypeptide(L)'
;MSQQVDSQHDRVNRCQQLVEAPNAPGLLCALNYRSWNRVDILLLRLMLTLGPVFLMLGCGTQSAIDSGPGLNPTQLQVLVAANNWQQIAAASINCNEPSDTCAEAHAIRADACLRLAIQLPADASATKGRTRKLLDDAESGYRNALRLQRSSASPSVSSYHGGLLLTLSERRNRLDDSVRENKLDRENQKLLDAAQEARKEVPDSALGYVYGASALVYHALLKESGTDRCQGLKQAAAMLKRSPKPPDELTTEQKRLQTLIERGLRESNCTS
;
A
#
# COMPACT_ATOMS: atom_id res chain seq x y z
N MET A 1 -40.68 -12.67 6.17
CA MET A 1 -39.30 -12.92 5.69
C MET A 1 -38.56 -11.59 5.46
N SER A 2 -38.43 -10.74 6.49
CA SER A 2 -37.82 -9.39 6.34
C SER A 2 -36.89 -9.00 7.50
N GLN A 3 -36.19 -9.95 8.12
CA GLN A 3 -35.27 -9.67 9.24
C GLN A 3 -33.77 -9.81 8.89
N GLN A 4 -33.42 -10.07 7.62
CA GLN A 4 -32.04 -10.37 7.24
C GLN A 4 -31.27 -9.19 6.63
N VAL A 5 -31.95 -8.07 6.32
CA VAL A 5 -31.33 -6.88 5.72
C VAL A 5 -30.81 -5.91 6.79
N ASP A 6 -31.50 -5.78 7.93
CA ASP A 6 -31.09 -4.86 9.02
C ASP A 6 -29.80 -5.32 9.72
N SER A 7 -29.54 -6.63 9.78
CA SER A 7 -28.32 -7.17 10.39
C SER A 7 -27.05 -6.88 9.58
N GLN A 8 -27.13 -6.67 8.26
CA GLN A 8 -25.95 -6.40 7.44
C GLN A 8 -25.55 -4.92 7.46
N HIS A 9 -26.51 -4.01 7.60
CA HIS A 9 -26.24 -2.57 7.70
C HIS A 9 -25.52 -2.19 9.01
N ASP A 10 -25.86 -2.87 10.12
CA ASP A 10 -25.19 -2.70 11.42
C ASP A 10 -23.75 -3.24 11.48
N ARG A 11 -23.38 -4.18 10.60
CA ARG A 11 -22.02 -4.78 10.57
C ARG A 11 -20.98 -3.84 9.98
N VAL A 12 -21.40 -3.11 8.95
CA VAL A 12 -20.60 -2.14 8.23
C VAL A 12 -20.35 -0.92 9.14
N ASN A 13 -21.39 -0.45 9.84
CA ASN A 13 -21.27 0.65 10.81
C ASN A 13 -20.33 0.34 12.01
N ARG A 14 -20.13 -0.93 12.41
CA ARG A 14 -19.17 -1.29 13.47
C ARG A 14 -17.71 -1.23 13.03
N CYS A 15 -17.41 -1.44 11.75
CA CYS A 15 -16.06 -1.19 11.22
C CYS A 15 -15.75 0.31 11.26
N GLN A 16 -16.77 1.15 11.09
CA GLN A 16 -16.66 2.60 11.07
C GLN A 16 -16.52 3.22 12.47
N GLN A 17 -17.28 2.76 13.48
CA GLN A 17 -17.10 3.24 14.87
C GLN A 17 -15.72 2.89 15.48
N LEU A 18 -15.01 1.89 14.93
CA LEU A 18 -13.63 1.59 15.29
C LEU A 18 -12.60 2.44 14.53
N VAL A 19 -13.01 3.16 13.47
CA VAL A 19 -12.19 4.03 12.61
C VAL A 19 -12.41 5.52 12.91
N GLU A 20 -13.52 5.90 13.56
CA GLU A 20 -13.88 7.28 13.95
C GLU A 20 -13.08 7.86 15.14
N ALA A 21 -11.78 7.54 15.23
CA ALA A 21 -10.85 8.45 15.89
C ALA A 21 -10.56 9.60 14.90
N PRO A 22 -10.69 10.89 15.29
CA PRO A 22 -10.72 12.03 14.37
C PRO A 22 -9.39 12.38 13.64
N ASN A 23 -8.50 11.41 13.40
CA ASN A 23 -7.22 11.58 12.69
C ASN A 23 -6.82 10.32 11.86
N ALA A 24 -7.75 9.71 11.12
CA ALA A 24 -7.47 8.49 10.35
C ALA A 24 -7.12 8.76 8.86
N PRO A 25 -5.84 9.07 8.58
CA PRO A 25 -5.13 8.46 7.46
C PRO A 25 -3.78 7.89 7.95
N GLY A 26 -3.82 6.93 8.86
CA GLY A 26 -2.64 6.44 9.60
C GLY A 26 -1.59 5.67 8.79
N LEU A 27 -1.93 5.21 7.58
CA LEU A 27 -0.97 4.58 6.65
C LEU A 27 -0.34 5.58 5.66
N LEU A 28 -0.89 6.80 5.56
CA LEU A 28 -0.49 7.78 4.55
C LEU A 28 0.58 8.77 5.00
N CYS A 29 0.88 8.87 6.30
CA CYS A 29 1.84 9.86 6.82
C CYS A 29 3.16 9.30 7.33
N ALA A 30 3.33 7.98 7.43
CA ALA A 30 4.54 7.38 8.01
C ALA A 30 5.63 7.01 7.00
N LEU A 31 5.34 6.99 5.69
CA LEU A 31 6.35 6.83 4.64
C LEU A 31 6.79 8.18 4.08
N ASN A 32 7.23 9.05 4.97
CA ASN A 32 8.20 10.06 4.60
C ASN A 32 9.53 9.31 4.41
N TYR A 33 9.71 8.73 3.21
CA TYR A 33 10.93 8.07 2.74
C TYR A 33 12.08 9.11 2.71
N ARG A 34 12.55 9.50 3.89
CA ARG A 34 13.42 10.66 4.14
C ARG A 34 14.85 10.21 4.45
N SER A 35 15.36 9.22 3.70
CA SER A 35 16.77 8.81 3.76
C SER A 35 17.48 8.73 2.41
N TRP A 36 16.84 9.09 1.28
CA TRP A 36 17.45 8.95 -0.06
C TRP A 36 17.81 10.26 -0.79
N ASN A 37 17.75 11.43 -0.12
CA ASN A 37 18.36 12.66 -0.64
C ASN A 37 19.01 13.45 0.51
N ARG A 38 20.31 13.18 0.75
CA ARG A 38 21.17 14.03 1.60
C ARG A 38 22.01 15.03 0.82
N VAL A 39 21.66 15.27 -0.44
CA VAL A 39 22.25 16.33 -1.27
C VAL A 39 21.09 17.19 -1.79
N ASP A 40 21.23 18.51 -1.69
CA ASP A 40 20.37 19.53 -2.32
C ASP A 40 19.06 20.00 -1.65
N ILE A 41 19.10 20.35 -0.36
CA ILE A 41 18.11 21.30 0.24
C ILE A 41 18.62 22.76 0.22
N LEU A 42 19.90 22.99 -0.09
CA LEU A 42 20.48 24.35 -0.09
C LEU A 42 20.28 25.13 -1.41
N LEU A 43 19.94 24.46 -2.51
CA LEU A 43 19.75 25.10 -3.83
C LEU A 43 18.34 25.67 -4.04
N LEU A 44 17.34 25.23 -3.26
CA LEU A 44 15.93 25.62 -3.48
C LEU A 44 15.57 27.02 -2.95
N ARG A 45 16.46 27.71 -2.22
CA ARG A 45 16.24 29.08 -1.72
C ARG A 45 16.71 30.19 -2.67
N LEU A 46 17.41 29.87 -3.76
CA LEU A 46 17.96 30.89 -4.67
C LEU A 46 17.08 31.20 -5.90
N MET A 47 16.02 30.42 -6.17
CA MET A 47 15.24 30.54 -7.42
C MET A 47 13.92 31.31 -7.30
N LEU A 48 13.67 32.02 -6.19
CA LEU A 48 12.39 32.69 -5.90
C LEU A 48 12.34 34.19 -6.22
N THR A 49 13.26 34.72 -7.03
CA THR A 49 13.33 36.17 -7.33
C THR A 49 13.26 36.54 -8.81
N LEU A 50 12.53 35.81 -9.66
CA LEU A 50 12.16 36.30 -11.01
C LEU A 50 10.72 35.90 -11.35
N GLY A 51 9.89 36.92 -11.62
CA GLY A 51 8.43 36.85 -11.61
C GLY A 51 7.74 36.24 -12.85
N PRO A 52 6.40 36.17 -12.84
CA PRO A 52 5.64 35.45 -13.85
C PRO A 52 5.24 36.36 -15.02
N VAL A 53 5.63 35.99 -16.24
CA VAL A 53 4.93 36.42 -17.45
C VAL A 53 3.97 35.29 -17.84
N PHE A 54 2.68 35.60 -17.69
CA PHE A 54 1.56 34.82 -18.19
C PHE A 54 1.60 34.76 -19.71
N LEU A 55 1.57 33.56 -20.29
CA LEU A 55 1.15 33.35 -21.68
C LEU A 55 0.17 32.18 -21.77
N MET A 56 -1.05 32.54 -22.17
CA MET A 56 -2.10 31.66 -22.69
C MET A 56 -1.63 30.94 -23.94
N LEU A 57 -2.02 29.67 -24.13
CA LEU A 57 -2.59 29.09 -25.38
C LEU A 57 -2.62 27.56 -25.34
N GLY A 58 -3.75 26.98 -25.78
CA GLY A 58 -3.77 25.66 -26.43
C GLY A 58 -4.52 24.53 -25.70
N CYS A 59 -5.81 24.39 -25.96
CA CYS A 59 -6.50 23.09 -25.86
C CYS A 59 -5.98 22.20 -27.01
N GLY A 60 -4.88 21.50 -26.77
CA GLY A 60 -4.39 20.43 -27.65
C GLY A 60 -5.08 19.13 -27.29
N THR A 61 -5.82 18.57 -28.24
CA THR A 61 -6.29 17.18 -28.25
C THR A 61 -5.16 16.24 -27.87
N GLN A 62 -5.34 15.52 -26.77
CA GLN A 62 -4.34 14.62 -26.22
C GLN A 62 -4.23 13.40 -27.14
N SER A 63 -3.14 13.38 -27.92
CA SER A 63 -2.80 12.30 -28.84
C SER A 63 -2.77 10.96 -28.10
N ALA A 64 -3.31 9.93 -28.75
CA ALA A 64 -3.09 8.54 -28.40
C ALA A 64 -1.59 8.32 -28.26
N ILE A 65 -1.14 7.90 -27.07
CA ILE A 65 0.24 7.54 -26.82
C ILE A 65 0.50 6.25 -27.57
N ASP A 66 1.07 6.40 -28.76
CA ASP A 66 1.77 5.34 -29.49
C ASP A 66 2.78 4.67 -28.56
N SER A 67 2.87 3.35 -28.66
CA SER A 67 3.76 2.51 -27.86
C SER A 67 5.22 2.77 -28.23
N GLY A 68 5.76 3.90 -27.78
CA GLY A 68 7.16 4.27 -27.97
C GLY A 68 8.11 3.26 -27.33
N PRO A 69 9.41 3.31 -27.68
CA PRO A 69 10.42 2.51 -27.01
C PRO A 69 10.33 2.79 -25.50
N GLY A 70 10.03 1.74 -24.72
CA GLY A 70 9.86 1.83 -23.27
C GLY A 70 11.07 2.47 -22.61
N LEU A 71 10.86 3.05 -21.43
CA LEU A 71 11.91 3.82 -20.77
C LEU A 71 13.06 2.91 -20.35
N ASN A 72 14.28 3.32 -20.69
CA ASN A 72 15.47 2.69 -20.16
C ASN A 72 15.73 3.17 -18.71
N PRO A 73 16.56 2.44 -17.93
CA PRO A 73 16.83 2.78 -16.52
C PRO A 73 17.35 4.21 -16.30
N THR A 74 18.19 4.73 -17.20
CA THR A 74 18.72 6.09 -17.11
C THR A 74 17.63 7.15 -17.26
N GLN A 75 16.70 6.96 -18.19
CA GLN A 75 15.55 7.85 -18.36
C GLN A 75 14.62 7.82 -17.13
N LEU A 76 14.41 6.65 -16.54
CA LEU A 76 13.64 6.53 -15.30
C LEU A 76 14.27 7.33 -14.16
N GLN A 77 15.59 7.27 -13.99
CA GLN A 77 16.29 8.03 -12.95
C GLN A 77 16.11 9.56 -13.11
N VAL A 78 16.16 10.07 -14.35
CA VAL A 78 15.90 11.50 -14.62
C VAL A 78 14.49 11.88 -14.22
N LEU A 79 13.48 11.05 -14.52
CA LEU A 79 12.10 11.31 -14.14
C LEU A 79 11.88 11.22 -12.62
N VAL A 80 12.56 10.28 -11.95
CA VAL A 80 12.53 10.15 -10.48
C VAL A 80 13.11 11.40 -9.83
N ALA A 81 14.26 11.88 -10.31
CA ALA A 81 14.88 13.13 -9.84
C ALA A 81 13.96 14.34 -10.06
N ALA A 82 13.22 14.35 -11.16
CA ALA A 82 12.24 15.39 -11.47
C ALA A 82 10.88 15.23 -10.74
N ASN A 83 10.70 14.20 -9.89
CA ASN A 83 9.42 13.85 -9.25
C ASN A 83 8.24 13.70 -10.25
N ASN A 84 8.53 13.26 -11.48
CA ASN A 84 7.54 13.16 -12.54
C ASN A 84 6.82 11.81 -12.52
N TRP A 85 6.08 11.56 -11.43
CA TRP A 85 5.43 10.28 -11.16
C TRP A 85 4.39 9.92 -12.23
N GLN A 86 3.72 10.92 -12.82
CA GLN A 86 2.74 10.71 -13.89
C GLN A 86 3.39 10.09 -15.13
N GLN A 87 4.55 10.59 -15.55
CA GLN A 87 5.26 10.02 -16.71
C GLN A 87 5.83 8.64 -16.39
N ILE A 88 6.37 8.43 -15.17
CA ILE A 88 6.88 7.12 -14.76
C ILE A 88 5.76 6.08 -14.75
N ALA A 89 4.59 6.39 -14.18
CA ALA A 89 3.46 5.46 -14.11
C ALA A 89 2.92 5.11 -15.51
N ALA A 90 2.92 6.08 -16.44
CA ALA A 90 2.49 5.89 -17.82
C ALA A 90 3.51 5.15 -18.70
N ALA A 91 4.77 5.03 -18.25
CA ALA A 91 5.83 4.41 -19.02
C ALA A 91 5.65 2.89 -19.16
N SER A 92 6.10 2.35 -20.29
CA SER A 92 6.26 0.91 -20.47
C SER A 92 7.68 0.50 -20.07
N ILE A 93 7.80 -0.62 -19.35
CA ILE A 93 9.09 -1.20 -18.96
C ILE A 93 9.42 -2.33 -19.94
N ASN A 94 10.42 -2.11 -20.78
CA ASN A 94 10.80 -3.04 -21.85
C ASN A 94 11.94 -3.96 -21.41
N CYS A 95 11.72 -4.71 -20.33
CA CYS A 95 12.63 -5.76 -19.88
C CYS A 95 11.86 -6.87 -19.14
N ASN A 96 12.33 -8.10 -19.34
CA ASN A 96 11.69 -9.33 -18.87
C ASN A 96 12.71 -10.39 -18.41
N GLU A 97 14.01 -10.14 -18.58
CA GLU A 97 15.08 -11.01 -18.10
C GLU A 97 15.39 -10.76 -16.61
N PRO A 98 15.62 -11.82 -15.81
CA PRO A 98 16.00 -11.68 -14.40
C PRO A 98 17.31 -10.89 -14.24
N SER A 99 17.21 -9.68 -13.72
CA SER A 99 18.33 -8.77 -13.44
C SER A 99 17.89 -7.74 -12.43
N ASP A 100 18.85 -7.27 -11.62
CA ASP A 100 18.57 -6.25 -10.59
C ASP A 100 18.08 -4.94 -11.22
N THR A 101 18.66 -4.54 -12.36
CA THR A 101 18.23 -3.34 -13.10
C THR A 101 16.80 -3.46 -13.64
N CYS A 102 16.41 -4.64 -14.13
CA CYS A 102 15.04 -4.81 -14.61
C CYS A 102 14.05 -4.85 -13.43
N ALA A 103 14.40 -5.55 -12.35
CA ALA A 103 13.61 -5.55 -11.12
C ALA A 103 13.39 -4.13 -10.58
N GLU A 104 14.45 -3.32 -10.53
CA GLU A 104 14.41 -1.92 -10.12
C GLU A 104 13.51 -1.08 -11.03
N ALA A 105 13.59 -1.24 -12.35
CA ALA A 105 12.73 -0.52 -13.29
C ALA A 105 11.23 -0.81 -13.07
N HIS A 106 10.87 -2.08 -12.83
CA HIS A 106 9.50 -2.47 -12.47
C HIS A 106 9.07 -1.90 -11.11
N ALA A 107 9.97 -1.90 -10.12
CA ALA A 107 9.70 -1.33 -8.80
C ALA A 107 9.53 0.20 -8.84
N ILE A 108 10.35 0.94 -9.59
CA ILE A 108 10.22 2.40 -9.76
C ILE A 108 8.86 2.76 -10.37
N ARG A 109 8.43 2.00 -11.38
CA ARG A 109 7.10 2.19 -11.96
C ARG A 109 5.99 1.87 -10.96
N ALA A 110 6.15 0.78 -10.19
CA ALA A 110 5.20 0.41 -9.15
C ALA A 110 5.07 1.50 -8.09
N ASP A 111 6.19 2.05 -7.61
CA ASP A 111 6.27 3.17 -6.66
C ASP A 111 5.52 4.39 -7.20
N ALA A 112 5.72 4.76 -8.47
CA ALA A 112 5.03 5.89 -9.08
C ALA A 112 3.51 5.67 -9.10
N CYS A 113 3.06 4.48 -9.49
CA CYS A 113 1.65 4.12 -9.48
C CYS A 113 1.06 4.17 -8.07
N LEU A 114 1.75 3.62 -7.07
CA LEU A 114 1.31 3.63 -5.68
C LEU A 114 1.22 5.05 -5.12
N ARG A 115 2.24 5.88 -5.35
CA ARG A 115 2.25 7.30 -4.94
C ARG A 115 1.08 8.07 -5.52
N LEU A 116 0.81 7.89 -6.81
CA LEU A 116 -0.34 8.52 -7.47
C LEU A 116 -1.67 8.00 -6.92
N ALA A 117 -1.78 6.70 -6.64
CA ALA A 117 -3.00 6.13 -6.05
C ALA A 117 -3.27 6.72 -4.66
N ILE A 118 -2.23 6.84 -3.85
CA ILE A 118 -2.26 7.43 -2.51
C ILE A 118 -2.75 8.89 -2.55
N GLN A 119 -2.29 9.68 -3.51
CA GLN A 119 -2.67 11.10 -3.65
C GLN A 119 -4.13 11.29 -4.08
N LEU A 120 -4.78 10.26 -4.65
CA LEU A 120 -6.19 10.35 -5.03
C LEU A 120 -7.09 10.15 -3.80
N PRO A 121 -8.12 11.00 -3.61
CA PRO A 121 -9.06 10.85 -2.51
C PRO A 121 -9.76 9.49 -2.56
N ALA A 122 -9.98 8.90 -1.38
CA ALA A 122 -10.61 7.58 -1.26
C ALA A 122 -12.10 7.59 -1.68
N ASP A 123 -12.78 8.72 -1.45
CA ASP A 123 -14.25 8.79 -1.46
C ASP A 123 -14.84 9.34 -2.77
N ALA A 124 -13.97 9.77 -3.69
CA ALA A 124 -14.43 10.31 -4.97
C ALA A 124 -14.77 9.16 -5.93
N SER A 125 -16.07 8.89 -6.10
CA SER A 125 -16.59 7.91 -7.07
C SER A 125 -15.97 8.10 -8.47
N ALA A 126 -15.69 9.34 -8.86
CA ALA A 126 -15.06 9.71 -10.13
C ALA A 126 -13.61 9.21 -10.29
N THR A 127 -12.86 9.03 -9.19
CA THR A 127 -11.46 8.57 -9.24
C THR A 127 -11.31 7.07 -8.97
N LYS A 128 -12.36 6.39 -8.50
CA LYS A 128 -12.33 4.97 -8.11
C LYS A 128 -11.73 4.05 -9.19
N GLY A 129 -12.12 4.25 -10.45
CA GLY A 129 -11.57 3.48 -11.58
C GLY A 129 -10.07 3.71 -11.79
N ARG A 130 -9.63 4.98 -11.69
CA ARG A 130 -8.21 5.35 -11.81
C ARG A 130 -7.38 4.82 -10.65
N THR A 131 -7.84 4.99 -9.42
CA THR A 131 -7.17 4.49 -8.22
C THR A 131 -7.00 2.97 -8.29
N ARG A 132 -8.04 2.24 -8.70
CA ARG A 132 -7.95 0.80 -8.90
C ARG A 132 -6.89 0.42 -9.92
N LYS A 133 -6.89 1.07 -11.09
CA LYS A 133 -5.89 0.84 -12.14
C LYS A 133 -4.47 1.07 -11.62
N LEU A 134 -4.23 2.17 -10.91
CA LEU A 134 -2.92 2.49 -10.34
C LEU A 134 -2.48 1.43 -9.31
N LEU A 135 -3.38 0.94 -8.47
CA LEU A 135 -3.06 -0.14 -7.52
C LEU A 135 -2.86 -1.50 -8.23
N ASP A 136 -3.55 -1.77 -9.34
CA ASP A 136 -3.33 -2.96 -10.18
C ASP A 136 -1.93 -2.91 -10.81
N ASP A 137 -1.55 -1.75 -11.35
CA ASP A 137 -0.23 -1.51 -11.93
C ASP A 137 0.88 -1.58 -10.88
N ALA A 138 0.66 -1.04 -9.68
CA ALA A 138 1.61 -1.13 -8.57
C ALA A 138 1.81 -2.58 -8.11
N GLU A 139 0.73 -3.33 -7.90
CA GLU A 139 0.82 -4.74 -7.49
C GLU A 139 1.60 -5.56 -8.53
N SER A 140 1.24 -5.42 -9.81
CA SER A 140 1.92 -6.10 -10.91
C SER A 140 3.40 -5.74 -10.98
N GLY A 141 3.74 -4.46 -10.82
CA GLY A 141 5.11 -3.97 -10.85
C GLY A 141 5.96 -4.54 -9.71
N TYR A 142 5.48 -4.53 -8.46
CA TYR A 142 6.25 -5.14 -7.36
C TYR A 142 6.38 -6.65 -7.47
N ARG A 143 5.33 -7.35 -7.94
CA ARG A 143 5.42 -8.80 -8.19
C ARG A 143 6.44 -9.11 -9.28
N ASN A 144 6.49 -8.30 -10.34
CA ASN A 144 7.52 -8.42 -11.38
C ASN A 144 8.91 -8.11 -10.83
N ALA A 145 9.06 -7.08 -10.01
CA ALA A 145 10.34 -6.75 -9.37
C ALA A 145 10.86 -7.93 -8.53
N LEU A 146 10.02 -8.50 -7.65
CA LEU A 146 10.36 -9.69 -6.85
C LEU A 146 10.73 -10.89 -7.71
N ARG A 147 9.97 -11.15 -8.79
CA ARG A 147 10.24 -12.27 -9.71
C ARG A 147 11.54 -12.11 -10.50
N LEU A 148 11.88 -10.88 -10.89
CA LEU A 148 13.04 -10.57 -11.74
C LEU A 148 14.32 -10.32 -10.93
N GLN A 149 14.19 -10.14 -9.61
CA GLN A 149 15.32 -9.93 -8.70
C GLN A 149 16.20 -11.19 -8.69
N ARG A 150 17.48 -11.04 -9.08
CA ARG A 150 18.37 -12.18 -9.27
C ARG A 150 18.83 -12.81 -7.96
N SER A 151 19.12 -11.96 -6.99
CA SER A 151 19.58 -12.37 -5.65
C SER A 151 18.47 -12.14 -4.63
N SER A 152 18.03 -13.21 -3.97
CA SER A 152 17.11 -13.15 -2.82
C SER A 152 17.72 -12.47 -1.60
N ALA A 153 19.04 -12.36 -1.53
CA ALA A 153 19.75 -11.67 -0.45
C ALA A 153 19.94 -10.16 -0.72
N SER A 154 19.45 -9.65 -1.86
CA SER A 154 19.54 -8.22 -2.17
C SER A 154 18.72 -7.39 -1.17
N PRO A 155 19.26 -6.31 -0.60
CA PRO A 155 18.52 -5.41 0.28
C PRO A 155 17.22 -4.88 -0.36
N SER A 156 17.19 -4.76 -1.69
CA SER A 156 16.03 -4.30 -2.46
C SER A 156 14.82 -5.22 -2.31
N VAL A 157 15.01 -6.53 -2.05
CA VAL A 157 13.93 -7.51 -1.84
C VAL A 157 12.99 -7.05 -0.72
N SER A 158 13.57 -6.56 0.39
CA SER A 158 12.79 -6.04 1.53
C SER A 158 11.93 -4.83 1.13
N SER A 159 12.47 -3.94 0.29
CA SER A 159 11.73 -2.78 -0.22
C SER A 159 10.61 -3.17 -1.19
N TYR A 160 10.85 -4.16 -2.07
CA TYR A 160 9.83 -4.64 -3.00
C TYR A 160 8.67 -5.33 -2.27
N HIS A 161 8.97 -6.16 -1.26
CA HIS A 161 7.94 -6.70 -0.37
C HIS A 161 7.19 -5.60 0.37
N GLY A 162 7.90 -4.60 0.90
CA GLY A 162 7.28 -3.45 1.56
C GLY A 162 6.29 -2.70 0.66
N GLY A 163 6.68 -2.42 -0.58
CA GLY A 163 5.81 -1.78 -1.58
C GLY A 163 4.59 -2.63 -1.95
N LEU A 164 4.78 -3.95 -2.13
CA LEU A 164 3.67 -4.88 -2.40
C LEU A 164 2.67 -4.92 -1.24
N LEU A 165 3.15 -5.06 0.00
CA LEU A 165 2.32 -5.12 1.20
C LEU A 165 1.53 -3.82 1.40
N LEU A 166 2.18 -2.66 1.21
CA LEU A 166 1.51 -1.37 1.26
C LEU A 166 0.43 -1.27 0.18
N THR A 167 0.73 -1.64 -1.06
CA THR A 167 -0.22 -1.62 -2.18
C THR A 167 -1.48 -2.45 -1.89
N LEU A 168 -1.29 -3.67 -1.37
CA LEU A 168 -2.39 -4.56 -1.01
C LEU A 168 -3.18 -4.01 0.19
N SER A 169 -2.51 -3.40 1.17
CA SER A 169 -3.18 -2.75 2.29
C SER A 169 -4.03 -1.54 1.85
N GLU A 170 -3.53 -0.72 0.94
CA GLU A 170 -4.25 0.42 0.36
C GLU A 170 -5.46 -0.04 -0.44
N ARG A 171 -5.30 -1.12 -1.22
CA ARG A 171 -6.40 -1.74 -1.95
C ARG A 171 -7.51 -2.21 -1.02
N ARG A 172 -7.16 -2.88 0.08
CA ARG A 172 -8.13 -3.31 1.11
C ARG A 172 -8.81 -2.11 1.74
N ASN A 173 -8.05 -1.10 2.18
CA ASN A 173 -8.57 0.06 2.92
C ASN A 173 -9.50 0.94 2.07
N ARG A 174 -9.36 0.91 0.74
CA ARG A 174 -10.19 1.68 -0.21
C ARG A 174 -11.41 0.91 -0.71
N LEU A 175 -11.67 -0.29 -0.19
CA LEU A 175 -12.95 -0.96 -0.41
C LEU A 175 -14.00 -0.25 0.43
N ASP A 176 -15.02 0.27 -0.25
CA ASP A 176 -16.15 0.91 0.43
C ASP A 176 -17.00 -0.11 1.18
N ASP A 177 -17.81 0.43 2.08
CA ASP A 177 -18.78 -0.23 2.94
C ASP A 177 -19.87 -1.02 2.19
N SER A 178 -20.13 -0.68 0.92
CA SER A 178 -21.07 -1.41 0.06
C SER A 178 -20.47 -2.66 -0.56
N VAL A 179 -19.16 -2.88 -0.38
CA VAL A 179 -18.45 -4.05 -0.88
C VAL A 179 -18.88 -5.29 -0.10
N ARG A 180 -19.35 -6.30 -0.84
CA ARG A 180 -19.66 -7.64 -0.31
C ARG A 180 -18.48 -8.18 0.51
N GLU A 181 -18.75 -8.70 1.70
CA GLU A 181 -17.80 -9.33 2.63
C GLU A 181 -16.78 -10.23 1.91
N ASN A 182 -17.23 -11.04 0.94
CA ASN A 182 -16.38 -11.93 0.14
C ASN A 182 -15.22 -11.23 -0.59
N LYS A 183 -15.35 -9.94 -0.94
CA LYS A 183 -14.28 -9.21 -1.63
C LYS A 183 -13.26 -8.65 -0.62
N LEU A 184 -13.72 -8.11 0.51
CA LEU A 184 -12.83 -7.72 1.61
C LEU A 184 -12.02 -8.93 2.11
N ASP A 185 -12.68 -10.08 2.23
CA ASP A 185 -12.05 -11.34 2.60
C ASP A 185 -10.94 -11.75 1.65
N ARG A 186 -11.19 -11.68 0.33
CA ARG A 186 -10.16 -11.96 -0.69
C ARG A 186 -8.97 -11.01 -0.63
N GLU A 187 -9.20 -9.71 -0.43
CA GLU A 187 -8.08 -8.75 -0.33
C GLU A 187 -7.28 -8.94 0.97
N ASN A 188 -7.94 -9.30 2.08
CA ASN A 188 -7.26 -9.72 3.31
C ASN A 188 -6.42 -10.98 3.07
N GLN A 189 -6.95 -11.99 2.39
CA GLN A 189 -6.22 -13.22 2.10
C GLN A 189 -4.98 -12.96 1.23
N LYS A 190 -5.11 -12.15 0.17
CA LYS A 190 -3.94 -11.75 -0.64
C LYS A 190 -2.86 -11.06 0.18
N LEU A 191 -3.25 -10.18 1.10
CA LEU A 191 -2.30 -9.50 2.00
C LEU A 191 -1.65 -10.49 2.97
N LEU A 192 -2.38 -11.48 3.48
CA LEU A 192 -1.83 -12.56 4.32
C LEU A 192 -0.82 -13.42 3.57
N ASP A 193 -1.14 -13.81 2.33
CA ASP A 193 -0.26 -14.63 1.50
C ASP A 193 1.04 -13.88 1.20
N ALA A 194 0.95 -12.63 0.75
CA ALA A 194 2.12 -11.78 0.52
C ALA A 194 2.93 -11.52 1.80
N ALA A 195 2.26 -11.35 2.94
CA ALA A 195 2.93 -11.17 4.24
C ALA A 195 3.64 -12.45 4.69
N GLN A 196 3.12 -13.63 4.34
CA GLN A 196 3.79 -14.90 4.58
C GLN A 196 5.02 -15.05 3.67
N GLU A 197 4.92 -14.69 2.40
CA GLU A 197 6.06 -14.66 1.47
C GLU A 197 7.17 -13.73 1.98
N ALA A 198 6.82 -12.49 2.35
CA ALA A 198 7.75 -11.54 2.92
C ALA A 198 8.46 -12.08 4.17
N ARG A 199 7.76 -12.76 5.09
CA ARG A 199 8.41 -13.36 6.27
C ARG A 199 9.35 -14.52 5.93
N LYS A 200 9.15 -15.21 4.81
CA LYS A 200 10.06 -16.28 4.36
C LYS A 200 11.32 -15.71 3.73
N GLU A 201 11.17 -14.67 2.91
CA GLU A 201 12.28 -14.11 2.13
C GLU A 201 13.06 -13.03 2.89
N VAL A 202 12.40 -12.29 3.77
CA VAL A 202 13.01 -11.25 4.62
C VAL A 202 12.61 -11.43 6.09
N PRO A 203 13.02 -12.55 6.74
CA PRO A 203 12.56 -12.92 8.08
C PRO A 203 12.93 -11.91 9.18
N ASP A 204 14.02 -11.15 8.99
CA ASP A 204 14.48 -10.13 9.93
C ASP A 204 13.70 -8.80 9.81
N SER A 205 12.82 -8.69 8.82
CA SER A 205 11.96 -7.52 8.63
C SER A 205 10.64 -7.67 9.38
N ALA A 206 10.25 -6.61 10.10
CA ALA A 206 8.93 -6.52 10.73
C ALA A 206 7.77 -6.42 9.72
N LEU A 207 8.03 -6.08 8.45
CA LEU A 207 7.01 -5.78 7.44
C LEU A 207 5.95 -6.89 7.33
N GLY A 208 6.38 -8.13 7.07
CA GLY A 208 5.45 -9.25 6.92
C GLY A 208 4.70 -9.59 8.21
N TYR A 209 5.23 -9.27 9.38
CA TYR A 209 4.53 -9.46 10.66
C TYR A 209 3.47 -8.39 10.89
N VAL A 210 3.80 -7.12 10.65
CA VAL A 210 2.89 -5.99 10.86
C VAL A 210 1.72 -6.04 9.87
N TYR A 211 2.00 -6.21 8.57
CA TYR A 211 0.95 -6.28 7.55
C TYR A 211 0.14 -7.58 7.64
N GLY A 212 0.76 -8.70 7.97
CA GLY A 212 0.05 -9.96 8.20
C GLY A 212 -0.88 -9.87 9.43
N ALA A 213 -0.43 -9.27 10.52
CA ALA A 213 -1.28 -9.05 11.69
C ALA A 213 -2.43 -8.09 11.38
N SER A 214 -2.17 -7.03 10.61
CA SER A 214 -3.21 -6.14 10.09
C SER A 214 -4.28 -6.94 9.35
N ALA A 215 -3.90 -7.76 8.37
CA ALA A 215 -4.85 -8.57 7.61
C ALA A 215 -5.66 -9.54 8.49
N LEU A 216 -5.03 -10.18 9.49
CA LEU A 216 -5.73 -11.04 10.45
C LEU A 216 -6.74 -10.27 11.31
N VAL A 217 -6.39 -9.08 11.79
CA VAL A 217 -7.32 -8.23 12.56
C VAL A 217 -8.54 -7.88 11.71
N TYR A 218 -8.33 -7.35 10.50
CA TYR A 218 -9.45 -6.96 9.64
C TYR A 218 -10.27 -8.18 9.20
N HIS A 219 -9.66 -9.32 8.92
CA HIS A 219 -10.39 -10.57 8.63
C HIS A 219 -11.24 -11.02 9.84
N ALA A 220 -10.69 -10.96 11.05
CA ALA A 220 -11.42 -11.34 12.27
C ALA A 220 -12.59 -10.39 12.57
N LEU A 221 -12.43 -9.09 12.30
CA LEU A 221 -13.48 -8.09 12.52
C LEU A 221 -14.68 -8.23 11.57
N LEU A 222 -14.52 -8.90 10.42
CA LEU A 222 -15.64 -9.24 9.54
C LEU A 222 -16.56 -10.31 10.15
N LYS A 223 -16.09 -11.06 11.14
CA LYS A 223 -16.85 -12.13 11.79
C LYS A 223 -17.72 -11.58 12.91
N GLU A 224 -19.00 -11.96 12.92
CA GLU A 224 -20.02 -11.42 13.84
C GLU A 224 -19.65 -11.60 15.32
N SER A 225 -19.19 -12.78 15.70
CA SER A 225 -18.64 -13.12 17.02
C SER A 225 -18.21 -14.59 17.02
N GLY A 226 -17.59 -15.06 18.11
CA GLY A 226 -17.31 -16.48 18.31
C GLY A 226 -15.88 -16.90 18.04
N THR A 227 -15.68 -18.21 17.96
CA THR A 227 -14.37 -18.88 17.95
C THR A 227 -13.45 -18.34 16.87
N ASP A 228 -13.96 -18.13 15.65
CA ASP A 228 -13.15 -17.69 14.50
C ASP A 228 -12.58 -16.28 14.69
N ARG A 229 -13.40 -15.35 15.21
CA ARG A 229 -12.95 -13.99 15.53
C ARG A 229 -11.85 -14.02 16.59
N CYS A 230 -12.06 -14.80 17.66
CA CYS A 230 -11.08 -14.95 18.72
C CYS A 230 -9.77 -15.58 18.21
N GLN A 231 -9.86 -16.61 17.37
CA GLN A 231 -8.70 -17.26 16.77
C GLN A 231 -7.90 -16.29 15.90
N GLY A 232 -8.56 -15.52 15.02
CA GLY A 232 -7.90 -14.54 14.18
C GLY A 232 -7.17 -13.44 14.98
N LEU A 233 -7.82 -12.91 16.03
CA LEU A 233 -7.21 -11.90 16.91
C LEU A 233 -6.04 -12.48 17.73
N LYS A 234 -6.18 -13.70 18.27
CA LYS A 234 -5.06 -14.39 18.96
C LYS A 234 -3.90 -14.66 18.01
N GLN A 235 -4.18 -15.05 16.77
CA GLN A 235 -3.15 -15.27 15.75
C GLN A 235 -2.45 -13.96 15.38
N ALA A 236 -3.19 -12.85 15.27
CA ALA A 236 -2.61 -11.52 15.05
C ALA A 236 -1.69 -11.10 16.20
N ALA A 237 -2.13 -11.29 17.45
CA ALA A 237 -1.31 -11.03 18.65
C ALA A 237 -0.01 -11.85 18.63
N ALA A 238 -0.12 -13.16 18.37
CA ALA A 238 1.02 -14.06 18.29
C ALA A 238 1.97 -13.70 17.13
N MET A 239 1.45 -13.12 16.05
CA MET A 239 2.26 -12.61 14.95
C MET A 239 3.05 -11.38 15.38
N LEU A 240 2.42 -10.36 15.97
CA LEU A 240 3.11 -9.15 16.44
C LEU A 240 4.12 -9.45 17.54
N LYS A 241 3.83 -10.40 18.44
CA LYS A 241 4.76 -10.83 19.50
C LYS A 241 6.06 -11.43 18.94
N ARG A 242 6.00 -12.08 17.77
CA ARG A 242 7.16 -12.67 17.09
C ARG A 242 7.84 -11.71 16.12
N SER A 243 7.27 -10.52 15.90
CA SER A 243 7.85 -9.54 14.99
C SER A 243 9.23 -9.10 15.47
N PRO A 244 10.23 -9.03 14.58
CA PRO A 244 11.44 -8.23 14.81
C PRO A 244 11.08 -6.78 15.17
N LYS A 245 12.08 -6.05 15.70
CA LYS A 245 11.89 -4.62 16.01
C LYS A 245 11.50 -3.89 14.70
N PRO A 246 10.33 -3.22 14.66
CA PRO A 246 9.94 -2.47 13.49
C PRO A 246 10.85 -1.25 13.29
N PRO A 247 11.03 -0.80 12.05
CA PRO A 247 11.57 0.54 11.80
C PRO A 247 10.61 1.61 12.38
N ASP A 248 11.10 2.82 12.58
CA ASP A 248 10.36 3.88 13.28
C ASP A 248 9.03 4.19 12.58
N GLU A 249 9.00 4.11 11.24
CA GLU A 249 7.84 4.33 10.39
C GLU A 249 6.70 3.34 10.68
N LEU A 250 7.02 2.11 11.12
CA LEU A 250 6.02 1.07 11.41
C LEU A 250 5.70 0.95 12.89
N THR A 251 6.44 1.62 13.77
CA THR A 251 6.24 1.51 15.23
C THR A 251 4.85 1.99 15.65
N THR A 252 4.38 3.10 15.07
CA THR A 252 3.04 3.64 15.33
C THR A 252 1.94 2.66 14.88
N GLU A 253 2.10 2.07 13.69
CA GLU A 253 1.13 1.12 13.15
C GLU A 253 1.10 -0.18 13.97
N GLN A 254 2.27 -0.70 14.38
CA GLN A 254 2.33 -1.88 15.24
C GLN A 254 1.62 -1.63 16.58
N LYS A 255 1.85 -0.47 17.22
CA LYS A 255 1.16 -0.09 18.47
C LYS A 255 -0.35 0.01 18.26
N ARG A 256 -0.78 0.65 17.17
CA ARG A 256 -2.21 0.75 16.80
C ARG A 256 -2.84 -0.63 16.67
N LEU A 257 -2.18 -1.56 15.97
CA LEU A 257 -2.66 -2.93 15.82
C LEU A 257 -2.73 -3.67 17.16
N GLN A 258 -1.74 -3.52 18.03
CA GLN A 258 -1.77 -4.09 19.39
C GLN A 258 -3.00 -3.61 20.16
N THR A 259 -3.27 -2.30 20.17
CA THR A 259 -4.45 -1.73 20.81
C THR A 259 -5.76 -2.27 20.22
N LEU A 260 -5.85 -2.40 18.89
CA LEU A 260 -7.03 -2.96 18.23
C LEU A 260 -7.26 -4.43 18.59
N ILE A 261 -6.19 -5.22 18.66
CA ILE A 261 -6.25 -6.63 19.04
C ILE A 261 -6.72 -6.77 20.50
N GLU A 262 -6.12 -6.03 21.43
CA GLU A 262 -6.49 -6.05 22.85
C GLU A 262 -7.95 -5.66 23.07
N ARG A 263 -8.39 -4.58 22.41
CA ARG A 263 -9.78 -4.15 22.42
C ARG A 263 -10.70 -5.24 21.86
N GLY A 264 -10.38 -5.76 20.69
CA GLY A 264 -11.19 -6.79 20.01
C GLY A 264 -11.32 -8.08 20.82
N LEU A 265 -10.25 -8.52 21.48
CA LEU A 265 -10.26 -9.71 22.36
C LEU A 265 -11.17 -9.49 23.57
N ARG A 266 -11.12 -8.30 24.18
CA ARG A 266 -11.95 -7.93 25.33
C ARG A 266 -13.43 -7.84 24.95
N GLU A 267 -13.74 -7.12 23.89
CA GLU A 267 -15.12 -6.94 23.40
C GLU A 267 -15.76 -8.26 22.97
N SER A 268 -14.96 -9.22 22.50
CA SER A 268 -15.44 -10.53 22.06
C SER A 268 -15.45 -11.58 23.16
N ASN A 269 -15.12 -11.21 24.41
CA ASN A 269 -14.99 -12.14 25.55
C ASN A 269 -14.12 -13.38 25.22
N CYS A 270 -13.03 -13.18 24.47
CA CYS A 270 -12.12 -14.26 24.14
C CYS A 270 -11.37 -14.70 25.40
N THR A 271 -11.79 -15.80 26.02
CA THR A 271 -11.06 -16.40 27.14
C THR A 271 -9.63 -16.74 26.71
N SER A 272 -8.67 -16.50 27.61
CA SER A 272 -7.22 -16.70 27.36
C SER A 272 -6.92 -18.13 26.94
#